data_AF-A0A918A3C4-F1
#
_entry.id   AF-A0A918A3C4-F1
#
_cell.length_a   1.000
_cell.length_b   1.000
_cell.length_c   1.000
_cell.angle_alpha   90.00
_cell.angle_beta   90.00
_cell.angle_gamma   90.00
#
_symmetry.space_group_name_H-M   'P 1'
#
loop_
_entity.id
_entity.type
_entity.pdbx_description
1 polymer ?
#
loop_
_entity_poly.entity_id
_entity_poly.type
_entity_poly.pdbx_seq_one_letter_code
_entity_poly.pdbx_strand_id
1 'polypeptide(L)'
;MNSPMEDRLREALTEAGATIDTSTLRPLHGAQQRSRFRVDLRLVAVAAVVVLVGVAGAVGMGGRGDVDRAVAVSPDHRQGKGEMIVFLCSKTLPKEEACQGRDVTAEETKAVGALVRQLPEVESVAFIDQAGAYEKFRREFVRNKALLDGFRAVDLPASFRLTIRDGADRDRVPRALRGVAGIQNVMDLSSDMVADNADARPVVKAFLCGKEAHQTPCGAEQVVDGKGNFKGVKKAGKAATNAEKAAVQDLIDSLPDVESSTFVDQGAAYENFQKSFPDNKALLDSAKVTDMPESFILTMKPEVDRSKTISRLKRQPGIAAVVNGACTADKGLLMANFGLFLPGSKVCPDGE
;
A
#
# COMPACT_ATOMS: atom_id res chain seq x y z
N MET A 1 -5.79 -14.44 -66.48
CA MET A 1 -5.34 -15.73 -67.01
C MET A 1 -4.07 -16.06 -66.27
N ASN A 2 -4.15 -16.98 -65.30
CA ASN A 2 -2.99 -17.37 -64.49
C ASN A 2 -2.05 -18.23 -65.35
N SER A 3 -0.74 -18.19 -65.07
CA SER A 3 0.24 -18.86 -65.94
C SER A 3 0.20 -20.39 -65.75
N PRO A 4 0.52 -21.19 -66.79
CA PRO A 4 0.54 -22.66 -66.69
C PRO A 4 1.44 -23.22 -65.58
N MET A 5 2.41 -22.41 -65.14
CA MET A 5 3.31 -22.73 -64.03
C MET A 5 2.62 -22.57 -62.67
N GLU A 6 1.74 -21.60 -62.50
CA GLU A 6 0.99 -21.40 -61.25
C GLU A 6 -0.05 -22.49 -61.03
N ASP A 7 -0.68 -22.97 -62.10
CA ASP A 7 -1.65 -24.07 -62.01
C ASP A 7 -0.95 -25.38 -61.64
N ARG A 8 0.23 -25.66 -62.21
CA ARG A 8 1.06 -26.81 -61.82
C ARG A 8 1.56 -26.73 -60.37
N LEU A 9 1.90 -25.53 -59.89
CA LEU A 9 2.29 -25.31 -58.50
C LEU A 9 1.10 -25.53 -57.55
N ARG A 10 -0.10 -25.07 -57.90
CA ARG A 10 -1.31 -25.34 -57.10
C ARG A 10 -1.66 -26.81 -57.05
N GLU A 11 -1.54 -27.51 -58.17
CA GLU A 11 -1.83 -28.95 -58.24
C GLU A 11 -0.83 -29.75 -57.40
N ALA A 12 0.47 -29.46 -57.52
CA ALA A 12 1.51 -30.10 -56.71
C ALA A 12 1.34 -29.81 -55.20
N LEU A 13 0.94 -28.59 -54.82
CA LEU A 13 0.69 -28.24 -53.42
C LEU A 13 -0.60 -28.89 -52.88
N THR A 14 -1.60 -29.11 -53.73
CA THR A 14 -2.84 -29.79 -53.35
C THR A 14 -2.61 -31.28 -53.12
N GLU A 15 -1.80 -31.92 -53.98
CA GLU A 15 -1.39 -33.32 -53.84
C GLU A 15 -0.49 -33.54 -52.60
N ALA A 16 0.43 -32.61 -52.34
CA ALA A 16 1.24 -32.62 -51.12
C ALA A 16 0.40 -32.39 -49.84
N GLY A 17 -0.69 -31.62 -49.91
CA GLY A 17 -1.60 -31.40 -48.79
C GLY A 17 -2.50 -32.60 -48.47
N ALA A 18 -2.85 -33.40 -49.48
CA ALA A 18 -3.73 -34.57 -49.33
C ALA A 18 -3.03 -35.78 -48.67
N THR A 19 -1.70 -35.79 -48.62
CA THR A 19 -0.89 -36.85 -48.00
C THR A 19 -0.50 -36.54 -46.55
N ILE A 20 -0.90 -35.38 -46.01
CA ILE A 20 -0.63 -35.01 -44.61
C ILE A 20 -1.71 -35.61 -43.71
N ASP A 21 -1.31 -36.54 -42.85
CA ASP A 21 -2.16 -37.01 -41.76
C ASP A 21 -2.31 -35.91 -40.70
N THR A 22 -3.44 -35.21 -40.75
CA THR A 22 -3.77 -34.10 -39.84
C THR A 22 -3.81 -34.50 -38.36
N SER A 23 -3.87 -35.81 -38.04
CA SER A 23 -3.81 -36.30 -36.66
C SER A 23 -2.39 -36.30 -36.06
N THR A 24 -1.35 -36.15 -36.90
CA THR A 24 0.05 -36.00 -36.48
C THR A 24 0.49 -34.54 -36.37
N LEU A 25 -0.36 -33.60 -36.79
CA LEU A 25 -0.09 -32.17 -36.67
C LEU A 25 -0.31 -31.73 -35.22
N ARG A 26 0.80 -31.43 -34.54
CA ARG A 26 0.77 -30.77 -33.23
C ARG A 26 -0.01 -29.46 -33.38
N PRO A 27 -1.03 -29.18 -32.54
CA PRO A 27 -1.72 -27.90 -32.61
C PRO A 27 -0.69 -26.79 -32.45
N LEU A 28 -0.59 -25.89 -33.42
CA LEU A 28 0.05 -24.61 -33.19
C LEU A 28 -0.75 -23.96 -32.07
N HIS A 29 -0.16 -23.87 -30.87
CA HIS A 29 -0.70 -23.07 -29.80
C HIS A 29 -0.98 -21.69 -30.41
N GLY A 30 -2.27 -21.37 -30.52
CA GLY A 30 -2.74 -20.14 -31.13
C GLY A 30 -1.92 -19.01 -30.55
N ALA A 31 -1.36 -18.18 -31.44
CA ALA A 31 -0.59 -17.01 -31.08
C ALA A 31 -1.36 -16.30 -29.97
N GLN A 32 -0.83 -16.41 -28.75
CA GLN A 32 -1.44 -15.83 -27.58
C GLN A 32 -1.48 -14.35 -27.91
N GLN A 33 -2.69 -13.90 -28.19
CA GLN A 33 -3.02 -12.54 -28.58
C GLN A 33 -2.29 -11.69 -27.55
N ARG A 34 -1.23 -11.00 -28.00
CA ARG A 34 -0.64 -9.90 -27.26
C ARG A 34 -1.77 -8.88 -27.18
N SER A 35 -2.70 -9.08 -26.25
CA SER A 35 -3.41 -7.98 -25.66
C SER A 35 -2.27 -7.11 -25.14
N ARG A 36 -2.01 -6.03 -25.87
CA ARG A 36 -1.44 -4.86 -25.24
C ARG A 36 -2.44 -4.54 -24.13
N PHE A 37 -2.24 -5.13 -22.96
CA PHE A 37 -2.78 -4.63 -21.72
C PHE A 37 -2.20 -3.22 -21.62
N ARG A 38 -2.88 -2.25 -22.25
CA ARG A 38 -2.91 -0.90 -21.69
C ARG A 38 -3.55 -1.14 -20.33
N VAL A 39 -2.71 -1.27 -19.31
CA VAL A 39 -3.20 -1.13 -17.94
C VAL A 39 -3.84 0.25 -17.93
N ASP A 40 -5.16 0.30 -17.86
CA ASP A 40 -5.87 1.56 -17.75
C ASP A 40 -5.45 2.12 -16.38
N LEU A 41 -4.57 3.13 -16.38
CA LEU A 41 -4.03 3.71 -15.14
C LEU A 41 -5.15 4.19 -14.19
N ARG A 42 -6.37 4.38 -14.73
CA ARG A 42 -7.60 4.63 -13.97
C ARG A 42 -7.88 3.54 -12.94
N LEU A 43 -7.63 2.26 -13.26
CA LEU A 43 -7.82 1.14 -12.33
C LEU A 43 -6.80 1.15 -11.18
N VAL A 44 -5.61 1.71 -11.39
CA VAL A 44 -4.57 1.84 -10.36
C VAL A 44 -4.86 3.03 -9.44
N ALA A 45 -5.39 4.13 -9.98
CA ALA A 45 -5.84 5.29 -9.20
C ALA A 45 -7.06 4.97 -8.31
N VAL A 46 -8.03 4.19 -8.81
CA VAL A 46 -9.22 3.75 -8.04
C VAL A 46 -8.85 2.79 -6.90
N ALA A 47 -7.86 1.93 -7.12
CA ALA A 47 -7.28 1.15 -6.02
C ALA A 47 -6.60 2.09 -5.02
N ALA A 48 -5.76 3.04 -5.46
CA ALA A 48 -5.07 3.95 -4.57
C ALA A 48 -6.03 4.75 -3.65
N VAL A 49 -7.16 5.28 -4.11
CA VAL A 49 -7.96 6.18 -3.24
C VAL A 49 -8.74 5.44 -2.13
N VAL A 50 -9.03 4.14 -2.28
CA VAL A 50 -9.65 3.31 -1.21
C VAL A 50 -8.64 2.35 -0.54
N VAL A 51 -7.51 2.08 -1.19
CA VAL A 51 -6.43 1.18 -0.73
C VAL A 51 -5.20 1.95 -0.22
N LEU A 52 -5.18 3.29 -0.23
CA LEU A 52 -4.13 4.09 0.45
C LEU A 52 -4.32 4.20 1.98
N VAL A 53 -5.14 3.32 2.56
CA VAL A 53 -5.01 2.90 3.98
C VAL A 53 -4.55 1.44 4.11
N GLY A 54 -4.08 0.83 3.02
CA GLY A 54 -3.56 -0.52 2.98
C GLY A 54 -2.52 -0.68 1.87
N VAL A 55 -1.30 -0.19 2.12
CA VAL A 55 -0.03 -0.56 1.46
C VAL A 55 -0.14 -1.03 -0.01
N ALA A 56 0.14 -0.13 -0.95
CA ALA A 56 0.64 -0.52 -2.27
C ALA A 56 1.62 0.54 -2.78
N GLY A 57 2.86 0.12 -3.05
CA GLY A 57 3.94 0.98 -3.49
C GLY A 57 3.71 1.57 -4.88
N ALA A 58 4.29 2.74 -5.12
CA ALA A 58 4.52 3.27 -6.45
C ALA A 58 5.94 3.83 -6.55
N VAL A 59 6.71 3.19 -7.42
CA VAL A 59 8.01 3.59 -7.95
C VAL A 59 7.88 4.96 -8.63
N GLY A 60 8.86 5.84 -8.41
CA GLY A 60 8.77 7.27 -8.69
C GLY A 60 8.78 7.72 -10.15
N MET A 61 8.63 9.05 -10.29
CA MET A 61 9.13 9.89 -11.38
C MET A 61 9.23 11.32 -10.85
N GLY A 62 10.45 11.89 -10.85
CA GLY A 62 10.73 13.22 -10.32
C GLY A 62 10.44 14.38 -11.31
N GLY A 63 10.41 15.60 -10.77
CA GLY A 63 10.43 16.83 -11.57
C GLY A 63 10.08 18.11 -10.79
N ARG A 64 11.11 18.86 -10.41
CA ARG A 64 11.17 20.13 -9.65
C ARG A 64 10.25 21.28 -10.12
N GLY A 65 9.93 22.19 -9.18
CA GLY A 65 9.65 23.61 -9.45
C GLY A 65 9.01 24.36 -8.28
N ASP A 66 9.76 25.28 -7.64
CA ASP A 66 9.38 26.17 -6.53
C ASP A 66 8.29 27.20 -6.90
N VAL A 67 7.40 27.57 -5.94
CA VAL A 67 7.30 28.94 -5.35
C VAL A 67 6.26 29.01 -4.21
N ASP A 68 6.65 29.77 -3.17
CA ASP A 68 5.96 30.09 -1.92
C ASP A 68 4.49 30.55 -2.02
N ARG A 69 3.64 30.10 -1.08
CA ARG A 69 3.14 30.94 0.04
C ARG A 69 2.31 30.20 1.11
N ALA A 70 2.68 30.55 2.34
CA ALA A 70 2.12 30.34 3.69
C ALA A 70 0.62 30.05 3.88
N VAL A 71 0.31 29.11 4.79
CA VAL A 71 -0.29 29.39 6.12
C VAL A 71 0.31 28.44 7.19
N ALA A 72 0.54 29.00 8.38
CA ALA A 72 1.19 28.48 9.59
C ALA A 72 1.17 26.96 9.89
N VAL A 73 2.36 26.36 9.86
CA VAL A 73 2.84 25.35 10.84
C VAL A 73 4.30 25.71 11.14
N SER A 74 4.67 25.62 12.42
CA SER A 74 5.97 26.01 12.99
C SER A 74 7.20 25.48 12.22
N PRO A 75 8.32 26.22 12.27
CA PRO A 75 9.49 25.99 11.43
C PRO A 75 10.35 24.85 11.97
N ASP A 76 10.60 23.85 11.12
CA ASP A 76 11.90 23.18 10.86
C ASP A 76 11.63 21.80 10.23
N HIS A 77 11.10 21.78 9.02
CA HIS A 77 11.17 20.60 8.16
C HIS A 77 11.95 21.00 6.92
N ARG A 78 13.23 21.32 7.11
CA ARG A 78 14.18 21.23 6.00
C ARG A 78 14.03 19.84 5.39
N GLN A 79 14.16 19.78 4.07
CA GLN A 79 14.43 18.57 3.31
C GLN A 79 15.55 17.77 3.99
N GLY A 80 15.16 16.92 4.93
CA GLY A 80 16.05 16.29 5.89
C GLY A 80 16.79 15.15 5.22
N LYS A 81 18.04 14.92 5.65
CA LYS A 81 18.83 13.73 5.37
C LYS A 81 17.94 12.48 5.42
N GLY A 82 17.52 11.97 4.26
CA GLY A 82 16.51 10.91 4.28
C GLY A 82 17.14 9.63 4.83
N GLU A 83 16.48 9.02 5.81
CA GLU A 83 16.92 7.78 6.44
C GLU A 83 16.52 6.58 5.56
N MET A 84 17.35 5.56 5.49
CA MET A 84 16.96 4.25 4.97
C MET A 84 17.25 3.19 6.01
N ILE A 85 16.40 2.19 6.13
CA ILE A 85 16.59 1.08 7.06
C ILE A 85 16.70 -0.22 6.27
N VAL A 86 17.81 -0.93 6.46
CA VAL A 86 18.02 -2.28 5.94
C VAL A 86 17.71 -3.26 7.05
N PHE A 87 16.57 -3.93 6.97
CA PHE A 87 16.19 -4.98 7.92
C PHE A 87 16.85 -6.30 7.54
N LEU A 88 17.37 -6.99 8.55
CA LEU A 88 18.02 -8.28 8.39
C LEU A 88 17.04 -9.42 8.61
N CYS A 89 17.35 -10.57 8.01
CA CYS A 89 16.54 -11.77 8.17
C CYS A 89 16.37 -12.17 9.64
N SER A 90 15.14 -12.52 9.99
CA SER A 90 14.77 -13.09 11.27
C SER A 90 13.91 -14.33 11.08
N LYS A 91 14.04 -15.30 11.99
CA LYS A 91 13.27 -16.55 11.99
C LYS A 91 11.77 -16.37 12.20
N THR A 92 11.32 -15.18 12.63
CA THR A 92 9.89 -14.88 12.82
C THR A 92 9.15 -14.58 11.53
N LEU A 93 9.90 -14.38 10.43
CA LEU A 93 9.34 -14.21 9.11
C LEU A 93 8.87 -15.55 8.53
N PRO A 94 7.80 -15.55 7.70
CA PRO A 94 7.35 -16.73 6.99
C PRO A 94 8.47 -17.38 6.16
N LYS A 95 8.41 -18.71 6.02
CA LYS A 95 9.43 -19.48 5.29
C LYS A 95 9.39 -19.24 3.78
N GLU A 96 8.27 -18.72 3.30
CA GLU A 96 8.00 -18.41 1.90
C GLU A 96 8.70 -17.12 1.44
N GLU A 97 9.28 -16.34 2.37
CA GLU A 97 10.02 -15.11 2.08
C GLU A 97 11.50 -15.36 1.79
N ALA A 98 12.21 -14.32 1.32
CA ALA A 98 13.64 -14.37 0.98
C ALA A 98 14.53 -14.89 2.13
N CYS A 99 14.08 -14.74 3.37
CA CYS A 99 14.79 -15.16 4.57
C CYS A 99 14.57 -16.63 4.95
N GLN A 100 13.68 -17.37 4.27
CA GLN A 100 13.42 -18.80 4.52
C GLN A 100 13.15 -19.17 5.99
N GLY A 101 12.65 -18.22 6.79
CA GLY A 101 12.41 -18.39 8.22
C GLY A 101 13.67 -18.67 9.05
N ARG A 102 14.85 -18.17 8.65
CA ARG A 102 16.08 -18.22 9.44
C ARG A 102 16.54 -16.83 9.90
N ASP A 103 17.26 -16.82 11.01
CA ASP A 103 17.99 -15.65 11.47
C ASP A 103 19.19 -15.37 10.53
N VAL A 104 19.55 -14.09 10.40
CA VAL A 104 20.78 -13.64 9.75
C VAL A 104 22.00 -14.19 10.48
N THR A 105 23.04 -14.63 9.76
CA THR A 105 24.28 -15.08 10.41
C THR A 105 25.20 -13.91 10.78
N ALA A 106 26.21 -14.17 11.61
CA ALA A 106 27.22 -13.17 11.95
C ALA A 106 28.04 -12.74 10.72
N GLU A 107 28.35 -13.68 9.84
CA GLU A 107 29.07 -13.46 8.58
C GLU A 107 28.24 -12.61 7.62
N GLU A 108 26.94 -12.93 7.46
CA GLU A 108 26.02 -12.13 6.65
C GLU A 108 25.85 -10.72 7.21
N THR A 109 25.70 -10.58 8.53
CA THR A 109 25.62 -9.26 9.18
C THR A 109 26.87 -8.43 8.89
N LYS A 110 28.06 -9.03 8.99
CA LYS A 110 29.33 -8.37 8.67
C LYS A 110 29.42 -8.00 7.19
N ALA A 111 28.99 -8.89 6.30
CA ALA A 111 29.01 -8.68 4.85
C ALA A 111 28.06 -7.55 4.43
N VAL A 112 26.82 -7.56 4.91
CA VAL A 112 25.85 -6.48 4.68
C VAL A 112 26.39 -5.16 5.22
N GLY A 113 26.91 -5.16 6.45
CA GLY A 113 27.50 -3.98 7.07
C GLY A 113 28.69 -3.41 6.30
N ALA A 114 29.53 -4.25 5.70
CA ALA A 114 30.63 -3.80 4.84
C ALA A 114 30.10 -3.22 3.53
N LEU A 115 29.14 -3.90 2.90
CA LEU A 115 28.53 -3.47 1.63
C LEU A 115 27.86 -2.09 1.76
N VAL A 116 26.99 -1.89 2.76
CA VAL A 116 26.27 -0.61 2.92
C VAL A 116 27.20 0.58 3.20
N ARG A 117 28.35 0.35 3.85
CA ARG A 117 29.35 1.39 4.10
C ARG A 117 30.17 1.76 2.86
N GLN A 118 30.21 0.88 1.86
CA GLN A 118 30.92 1.13 0.60
C GLN A 118 30.06 1.86 -0.44
N LEU A 119 28.75 1.96 -0.22
CA LEU A 119 27.84 2.66 -1.13
C LEU A 119 28.14 4.17 -1.11
N PRO A 120 28.41 4.80 -2.26
CA PRO A 120 28.75 6.22 -2.32
C PRO A 120 27.59 7.13 -1.87
N GLU A 121 26.35 6.65 -2.00
CA GLU A 121 25.14 7.36 -1.56
C GLU A 121 25.02 7.45 -0.03
N VAL A 122 25.75 6.63 0.72
CA VAL A 122 25.62 6.54 2.18
C VAL A 122 26.60 7.50 2.88
N GLU A 123 26.06 8.33 3.78
CA GLU A 123 26.82 9.24 4.63
C GLU A 123 27.30 8.52 5.91
N SER A 124 26.38 7.85 6.62
CA SER A 124 26.67 7.14 7.86
C SER A 124 25.79 5.91 8.04
N VAL A 125 26.28 4.96 8.85
CA VAL A 125 25.63 3.67 9.13
C VAL A 125 25.64 3.39 10.62
N ALA A 126 24.46 3.11 11.20
CA ALA A 126 24.29 2.63 12.56
C ALA A 126 23.69 1.22 12.55
N PHE A 127 24.29 0.28 13.30
CA PHE A 127 23.71 -1.04 13.49
C PHE A 127 22.83 -1.05 14.75
N ILE A 128 21.61 -1.56 14.61
CA ILE A 128 20.65 -1.75 15.70
C ILE A 128 20.39 -3.26 15.82
N ASP A 129 20.76 -3.83 16.95
CA ASP A 129 20.48 -5.23 17.26
C ASP A 129 19.02 -5.43 17.68
N GLN A 130 18.63 -6.70 17.91
CA GLN A 130 17.26 -7.04 18.29
C GLN A 130 16.85 -6.43 19.64
N ALA A 131 17.80 -6.31 20.59
CA ALA A 131 17.53 -5.72 21.89
C ALA A 131 17.25 -4.20 21.77
N GLY A 132 18.07 -3.49 21.00
CA GLY A 132 17.86 -2.07 20.68
C GLY A 132 16.56 -1.83 19.91
N ALA A 133 16.23 -2.71 18.96
CA ALA A 133 14.95 -2.67 18.26
C ALA A 133 13.76 -2.84 19.23
N TYR A 134 13.86 -3.77 20.18
CA TYR A 134 12.82 -4.00 21.19
C TYR A 134 12.63 -2.83 22.14
N GLU A 135 13.72 -2.22 22.59
CA GLU A 135 13.63 -1.02 23.42
C GLU A 135 12.96 0.14 22.68
N LYS A 136 13.24 0.32 21.38
CA LYS A 136 12.52 1.31 20.56
C LYS A 136 11.04 0.93 20.42
N PHE A 137 10.74 -0.34 20.13
CA PHE A 137 9.38 -0.86 19.99
C PHE A 137 8.52 -0.56 21.22
N ARG A 138 9.04 -0.83 22.42
CA ARG A 138 8.34 -0.58 23.67
C ARG A 138 8.00 0.90 23.90
N ARG A 139 8.89 1.80 23.48
CA ARG A 139 8.64 3.25 23.55
C ARG A 139 7.59 3.70 22.54
N GLU A 140 7.64 3.19 21.32
CA GLU A 140 6.75 3.57 20.22
C GLU A 140 5.29 3.15 20.48
N PHE A 141 5.11 1.94 21.01
CA PHE A 141 3.79 1.31 21.21
C PHE A 141 3.32 1.31 22.67
N VAL A 142 3.79 2.27 23.49
CA VAL A 142 3.43 2.37 24.92
C VAL A 142 1.91 2.39 25.18
N ARG A 143 1.12 2.85 24.19
CA ARG A 143 -0.35 2.91 24.26
C ARG A 143 -1.06 1.69 23.66
N ASN A 144 -0.36 0.80 22.97
CA ASN A 144 -0.93 -0.40 22.36
C ASN A 144 -0.43 -1.66 23.10
N LYS A 145 -1.08 -1.96 24.23
CA LYS A 145 -0.70 -3.09 25.09
C LYS A 145 -0.76 -4.43 24.37
N ALA A 146 -1.74 -4.62 23.47
CA ALA A 146 -1.88 -5.85 22.69
C ALA A 146 -0.63 -6.14 21.83
N LEU A 147 -0.04 -5.11 21.21
CA LEU A 147 1.23 -5.24 20.50
C LEU A 147 2.40 -5.51 21.45
N LEU A 148 2.47 -4.81 22.58
CA LEU A 148 3.54 -5.00 23.56
C LEU A 148 3.57 -6.42 24.13
N ASP A 149 2.40 -6.99 24.42
CA ASP A 149 2.26 -8.34 24.98
C ASP A 149 2.51 -9.42 23.92
N GLY A 150 2.29 -9.10 22.64
CA GLY A 150 2.42 -10.03 21.51
C GLY A 150 3.84 -10.17 20.95
N PHE A 151 4.78 -9.29 21.32
CA PHE A 151 6.12 -9.25 20.76
C PHE A 151 7.23 -9.37 21.82
N ARG A 152 8.24 -10.17 21.51
CA ARG A 152 9.49 -10.26 22.26
C ARG A 152 10.63 -9.73 21.39
N ALA A 153 11.78 -9.47 22.01
CA ALA A 153 12.96 -8.97 21.29
C ALA A 153 13.37 -9.86 20.10
N VAL A 154 13.31 -11.18 20.29
CA VAL A 154 13.57 -12.20 19.25
C VAL A 154 12.65 -12.06 18.03
N ASP A 155 11.47 -11.46 18.19
CA ASP A 155 10.49 -11.32 17.13
C ASP A 155 10.73 -10.07 16.26
N LEU A 156 11.70 -9.22 16.62
CA LEU A 156 12.07 -8.02 15.88
C LEU A 156 13.38 -8.23 15.10
N PRO A 157 13.44 -7.81 13.82
CA PRO A 157 14.67 -7.92 13.04
C PRO A 157 15.73 -6.91 13.52
N ALA A 158 16.99 -7.33 13.51
CA ALA A 158 18.12 -6.40 13.57
C ALA A 158 18.17 -5.57 12.27
N SER A 159 18.80 -4.40 12.30
CA SER A 159 18.84 -3.51 11.14
C SER A 159 20.09 -2.64 11.04
N PHE A 160 20.38 -2.19 9.82
CA PHE A 160 21.28 -1.08 9.57
C PHE A 160 20.48 0.17 9.21
N ARG A 161 20.63 1.23 10.00
CA ARG A 161 20.07 2.56 9.74
C ARG A 161 21.10 3.39 8.98
N LEU A 162 20.73 3.82 7.78
CA LEU A 162 21.58 4.52 6.83
C LEU A 162 21.11 5.97 6.75
N THR A 163 22.06 6.89 6.87
CA THR A 163 21.84 8.28 6.50
C THR A 163 22.31 8.45 5.05
N ILE A 164 21.41 8.88 4.17
CA ILE A 164 21.73 9.08 2.75
C ILE A 164 22.26 10.51 2.56
N ARG A 165 23.33 10.64 1.76
CA ARG A 165 23.92 11.93 1.42
C ARG A 165 22.91 12.82 0.67
N ASP A 166 22.97 14.11 0.94
CA ASP A 166 22.15 15.10 0.27
C ASP A 166 22.38 15.07 -1.26
N GLY A 167 21.29 15.04 -2.03
CA GLY A 167 21.33 15.00 -3.49
C GLY A 167 21.70 13.66 -4.12
N ALA A 168 21.95 12.61 -3.33
CA ALA A 168 22.19 11.26 -3.86
C ALA A 168 20.93 10.64 -4.49
N ASP A 169 21.14 9.81 -5.52
CA ASP A 169 20.09 9.00 -6.14
C ASP A 169 19.68 7.87 -5.18
N ARG A 170 18.62 8.12 -4.41
CA ARG A 170 18.10 7.21 -3.37
C ARG A 170 17.80 5.82 -3.90
N ASP A 171 17.34 5.69 -5.15
CA ASP A 171 16.97 4.40 -5.72
C ASP A 171 18.18 3.48 -5.96
N ARG A 172 19.42 3.99 -5.95
CA ARG A 172 20.62 3.16 -6.10
C ARG A 172 20.86 2.23 -4.93
N VAL A 173 20.55 2.66 -3.72
CA VAL A 173 20.74 1.86 -2.51
C VAL A 173 19.92 0.57 -2.54
N PRO A 174 18.57 0.60 -2.67
CA PRO A 174 17.78 -0.64 -2.72
C PRO A 174 18.11 -1.48 -3.96
N ARG A 175 18.51 -0.87 -5.08
CA ARG A 175 18.98 -1.63 -6.26
C ARG A 175 20.27 -2.39 -5.98
N ALA A 176 21.24 -1.78 -5.30
CA ALA A 176 22.52 -2.41 -4.97
C ALA A 176 22.38 -3.53 -3.92
N LEU A 177 21.38 -3.43 -3.04
CA LEU A 177 21.13 -4.40 -1.97
C LEU A 177 20.18 -5.53 -2.37
N ARG A 178 19.58 -5.47 -3.57
CA ARG A 178 18.65 -6.50 -4.04
C ARG A 178 19.36 -7.85 -4.17
N GLY A 179 18.80 -8.87 -3.50
CA GLY A 179 19.29 -10.25 -3.57
C GLY A 179 20.52 -10.55 -2.70
N VAL A 180 20.98 -9.59 -1.88
CA VAL A 180 22.06 -9.82 -0.92
C VAL A 180 21.55 -10.73 0.21
N ALA A 181 22.31 -11.78 0.49
CA ALA A 181 21.97 -12.74 1.54
C ALA A 181 21.91 -12.07 2.92
N GLY A 182 20.93 -12.46 3.73
CA GLY A 182 20.71 -11.92 5.07
C GLY A 182 19.89 -10.63 5.12
N ILE A 183 19.50 -10.04 3.98
CA ILE A 183 18.60 -8.89 3.93
C ILE A 183 17.16 -9.35 3.76
N GLN A 184 16.28 -8.88 4.65
CA GLN A 184 14.83 -9.05 4.53
C GLN A 184 14.25 -8.03 3.55
N ASN A 185 14.37 -6.75 3.88
CA ASN A 185 13.85 -5.66 3.08
C ASN A 185 14.62 -4.36 3.35
N VAL A 186 14.50 -3.42 2.42
CA VAL A 186 15.03 -2.06 2.53
C VAL A 186 13.86 -1.11 2.56
N MET A 187 13.77 -0.30 3.62
CA MET A 187 12.75 0.73 3.79
C MET A 187 13.38 2.10 3.54
N ASP A 188 12.80 2.86 2.63
CA ASP A 188 13.13 4.26 2.44
C ASP A 188 12.20 5.11 3.30
N LEU A 189 12.76 5.77 4.32
CA LEU A 189 12.05 6.72 5.17
C LEU A 189 12.29 8.12 4.61
N SER A 190 11.61 8.44 3.51
CA SER A 190 11.43 9.82 3.09
C SER A 190 10.48 10.55 4.05
N SER A 191 10.55 11.88 4.08
CA SER A 191 9.68 12.74 4.88
C SER A 191 8.20 12.38 4.76
N ASP A 192 7.80 11.90 3.59
CA ASP A 192 6.40 11.74 3.19
C ASP A 192 5.76 10.49 3.84
N MET A 193 6.55 9.48 4.24
CA MET A 193 6.03 8.26 4.87
C MET A 193 5.91 8.35 6.40
N VAL A 194 6.64 9.28 7.04
CA VAL A 194 6.78 9.32 8.51
C VAL A 194 5.96 10.45 9.15
N ALA A 195 5.62 11.50 8.39
CA ALA A 195 5.08 12.74 8.93
C ALA A 195 3.63 12.67 9.46
N ASP A 196 2.80 11.69 9.08
CA ASP A 196 1.34 11.82 9.23
C ASP A 196 0.69 11.00 10.37
N ASN A 197 1.49 10.38 11.25
CA ASN A 197 0.97 9.35 12.16
C ASN A 197 0.45 9.86 13.51
N ALA A 198 0.80 11.07 13.96
CA ALA A 198 0.33 11.58 15.25
C ALA A 198 -1.12 12.11 15.17
N ASP A 199 -1.41 12.90 14.12
CA ASP A 199 -2.73 13.52 13.92
C ASP A 199 -3.76 12.51 13.39
N ALA A 200 -3.31 11.41 12.79
CA ALA A 200 -4.19 10.29 12.44
C ALA A 200 -4.68 9.50 13.66
N ARG A 201 -3.94 9.51 14.78
CA ARG A 201 -4.26 8.67 15.96
C ARG A 201 -5.63 8.97 16.58
N PRO A 202 -6.12 10.21 16.75
CA PRO A 202 -7.45 10.43 17.28
C PRO A 202 -8.59 10.15 16.29
N VAL A 203 -8.29 9.91 15.02
CA VAL A 203 -9.27 9.98 13.94
C VAL A 203 -9.84 8.61 13.57
N VAL A 204 -11.16 8.55 13.38
CA VAL A 204 -11.85 7.46 12.67
C VAL A 204 -12.46 8.06 11.40
N LYS A 205 -12.20 7.43 10.23
CA LYS A 205 -12.79 7.86 8.95
C LYS A 205 -13.83 6.85 8.51
N ALA A 206 -15.07 7.28 8.31
CA ALA A 206 -16.14 6.45 7.76
C ALA A 206 -16.41 6.85 6.30
N PHE A 207 -15.99 6.01 5.37
CA PHE A 207 -16.16 6.23 3.94
C PHE A 207 -17.53 5.75 3.47
N LEU A 208 -18.19 6.59 2.69
CA LEU A 208 -19.50 6.29 2.12
C LEU A 208 -19.37 5.52 0.82
N CYS A 209 -20.41 4.74 0.52
CA CYS A 209 -20.53 4.06 -0.76
C CYS A 209 -20.60 5.09 -1.90
N GLY A 210 -19.70 4.92 -2.87
CA GLY A 210 -19.65 5.72 -4.09
C GLY A 210 -20.47 5.12 -5.23
N LYS A 211 -20.57 5.87 -6.34
CA LYS A 211 -21.09 5.32 -7.59
C LYS A 211 -20.13 4.24 -8.10
N GLU A 212 -20.68 3.17 -8.63
CA GLU A 212 -19.92 2.02 -9.13
C GLU A 212 -19.05 1.31 -8.08
N ALA A 213 -19.36 1.47 -6.80
CA ALA A 213 -18.68 0.82 -5.69
C ALA A 213 -18.43 -0.67 -5.96
N HIS A 214 -17.24 -1.16 -5.66
CA HIS A 214 -16.87 -2.57 -5.85
C HIS A 214 -17.03 -3.39 -4.57
N GLN A 215 -17.32 -2.73 -3.46
CA GLN A 215 -17.41 -3.33 -2.14
C GLN A 215 -18.79 -3.98 -1.94
N THR A 216 -18.80 -5.22 -1.43
CA THR A 216 -20.03 -5.95 -1.08
C THR A 216 -20.95 -5.18 -0.12
N PRO A 217 -20.46 -4.45 0.91
CA PRO A 217 -21.29 -3.57 1.75
C PRO A 217 -22.11 -2.53 0.95
N CYS A 218 -21.64 -2.12 -0.22
CA CYS A 218 -22.33 -1.19 -1.10
C CYS A 218 -23.28 -1.86 -2.09
N GLY A 219 -23.55 -3.16 -1.91
CA GLY A 219 -24.43 -3.96 -2.77
C GLY A 219 -23.77 -4.44 -4.07
N ALA A 220 -22.43 -4.41 -4.15
CA ALA A 220 -21.70 -4.95 -5.29
C ALA A 220 -21.68 -6.48 -5.28
N GLU A 221 -21.81 -7.09 -6.46
CA GLU A 221 -21.59 -8.54 -6.64
C GLU A 221 -20.18 -8.75 -7.20
N GLN A 222 -19.29 -9.27 -6.36
CA GLN A 222 -17.90 -9.56 -6.75
C GLN A 222 -17.78 -10.93 -7.41
N VAL A 223 -16.84 -11.05 -8.35
CA VAL A 223 -16.36 -12.31 -8.89
C VAL A 223 -15.06 -12.64 -8.16
N VAL A 224 -15.01 -13.78 -7.49
CA VAL A 224 -13.81 -14.28 -6.82
C VAL A 224 -13.39 -15.62 -7.43
N ASP A 225 -12.09 -15.93 -7.41
CA ASP A 225 -11.62 -17.27 -7.80
C ASP A 225 -11.89 -18.32 -6.70
N GLY A 226 -11.57 -19.59 -6.99
CA GLY A 226 -11.73 -20.69 -6.04
C GLY A 226 -10.88 -20.58 -4.76
N LYS A 227 -10.02 -19.56 -4.64
CA LYS A 227 -9.23 -19.23 -3.44
C LYS A 227 -9.73 -17.95 -2.76
N GLY A 228 -10.84 -17.36 -3.24
CA GLY A 228 -11.41 -16.13 -2.71
C GLY A 228 -10.74 -14.84 -3.18
N ASN A 229 -9.81 -14.90 -4.15
CA ASN A 229 -9.19 -13.68 -4.66
C ASN A 229 -10.13 -12.94 -5.61
N PHE A 230 -10.20 -11.61 -5.46
CA PHE A 230 -10.97 -10.76 -6.35
C PHE A 230 -10.53 -10.87 -7.81
N LYS A 231 -11.48 -11.12 -8.72
CA LYS A 231 -11.28 -11.22 -10.18
C LYS A 231 -12.07 -10.17 -10.96
N GLY A 232 -13.01 -9.48 -10.34
CA GLY A 232 -13.79 -8.42 -10.97
C GLY A 232 -15.12 -8.20 -10.28
N VAL A 233 -15.93 -7.32 -10.87
CA VAL A 233 -17.28 -7.00 -10.39
C VAL A 233 -18.29 -7.43 -11.44
N LYS A 234 -19.24 -8.29 -11.06
CA LYS A 234 -20.37 -8.70 -11.90
C LYS A 234 -21.45 -7.62 -11.93
N LYS A 235 -21.68 -6.96 -10.78
CA LYS A 235 -22.65 -5.88 -10.63
C LYS A 235 -22.08 -4.82 -9.70
N ALA A 236 -22.01 -3.60 -10.18
CA ALA A 236 -21.51 -2.49 -9.38
C ALA A 236 -22.49 -2.14 -8.26
N GLY A 237 -21.94 -1.74 -7.12
CA GLY A 237 -22.66 -1.22 -5.98
C GLY A 237 -23.25 0.16 -6.25
N LYS A 238 -24.01 0.64 -5.27
CA LYS A 238 -24.72 1.93 -5.35
C LYS A 238 -24.11 2.94 -4.39
N ALA A 239 -24.22 4.21 -4.77
CA ALA A 239 -23.85 5.29 -3.88
C ALA A 239 -24.79 5.37 -2.68
N ALA A 240 -24.28 5.85 -1.55
CA ALA A 240 -25.09 6.15 -0.38
C ALA A 240 -26.13 7.22 -0.71
N THR A 241 -27.38 6.95 -0.36
CA THR A 241 -28.50 7.88 -0.51
C THR A 241 -28.44 9.00 0.53
N ASN A 242 -29.12 10.12 0.28
CA ASN A 242 -29.19 11.22 1.24
C ASN A 242 -29.82 10.78 2.58
N ALA A 243 -30.78 9.85 2.54
CA ALA A 243 -31.37 9.29 3.75
C ALA A 243 -30.36 8.46 4.57
N GLU A 244 -29.53 7.65 3.90
CA GLU A 244 -28.45 6.89 4.56
C GLU A 244 -27.39 7.82 5.15
N LYS A 245 -26.99 8.86 4.40
CA LYS A 245 -26.05 9.88 4.90
C LYS A 245 -26.57 10.58 6.16
N ALA A 246 -27.84 10.99 6.15
CA ALA A 246 -28.48 11.61 7.31
C ALA A 246 -28.53 10.64 8.50
N ALA A 247 -28.93 9.39 8.28
CA ALA A 247 -28.95 8.37 9.35
C ALA A 247 -27.56 8.09 9.94
N VAL A 248 -26.51 8.12 9.12
CA VAL A 248 -25.12 8.00 9.60
C VAL A 248 -24.74 9.22 10.44
N GLN A 249 -25.07 10.44 10.01
CA GLN A 249 -24.81 11.65 10.80
C GLN A 249 -25.54 11.61 12.14
N ASP A 250 -26.83 11.27 12.15
CA ASP A 250 -27.63 11.14 13.38
C ASP A 250 -27.03 10.10 14.34
N LEU A 251 -26.54 8.98 13.80
CA LEU A 251 -25.81 8.00 14.59
C LEU A 251 -24.55 8.62 15.18
N ILE A 252 -23.72 9.30 14.39
CA ILE A 252 -22.46 9.91 14.84
C ILE A 252 -22.71 10.90 15.97
N ASP A 253 -23.73 11.75 15.82
CA ASP A 253 -24.11 12.76 16.82
C ASP A 253 -24.57 12.13 18.14
N SER A 254 -25.10 10.89 18.08
CA SER A 254 -25.52 10.13 19.25
C SER A 254 -24.38 9.37 19.96
N LEU A 255 -23.19 9.29 19.36
CA LEU A 255 -22.09 8.49 19.91
C LEU A 255 -21.34 9.27 21.00
N PRO A 256 -21.35 8.81 22.26
CA PRO A 256 -20.71 9.53 23.38
C PRO A 256 -19.18 9.55 23.29
N ASP A 257 -18.57 8.67 22.51
CA ASP A 257 -17.11 8.55 22.34
C ASP A 257 -16.55 9.54 21.31
N VAL A 258 -17.43 10.17 20.53
CA VAL A 258 -17.06 11.16 19.50
C VAL A 258 -16.98 12.54 20.15
N GLU A 259 -15.88 13.24 19.90
CA GLU A 259 -15.68 14.64 20.34
C GLU A 259 -16.21 15.61 19.29
N SER A 260 -15.89 15.37 18.02
CA SER A 260 -16.37 16.15 16.90
C SER A 260 -16.41 15.30 15.63
N SER A 261 -17.20 15.73 14.65
CA SER A 261 -17.24 15.11 13.33
C SER A 261 -17.33 16.15 12.22
N THR A 262 -16.68 15.87 11.10
CA THR A 262 -16.73 16.69 9.89
C THR A 262 -17.13 15.83 8.71
N PHE A 263 -18.13 16.27 7.96
CA PHE A 263 -18.44 15.69 6.66
C PHE A 263 -17.49 16.24 5.60
N VAL A 264 -16.93 15.34 4.78
CA VAL A 264 -16.04 15.66 3.67
C VAL A 264 -16.70 15.17 2.39
N ASP A 265 -17.11 16.11 1.56
CA ASP A 265 -17.64 15.82 0.23
C ASP A 265 -16.51 15.47 -0.77
N GLN A 266 -16.89 15.10 -1.99
CA GLN A 266 -15.94 14.71 -3.03
C GLN A 266 -14.97 15.84 -3.41
N GLY A 267 -15.41 17.09 -3.40
CA GLY A 267 -14.59 18.26 -3.75
C GLY A 267 -13.53 18.50 -2.69
N ALA A 268 -13.94 18.55 -1.42
CA ALA A 268 -13.03 18.68 -0.29
C ALA A 268 -12.06 17.49 -0.19
N ALA A 269 -12.53 16.26 -0.48
CA ALA A 269 -11.67 15.08 -0.55
C ALA A 269 -10.63 15.19 -1.68
N TYR A 270 -11.00 15.75 -2.84
CA TYR A 270 -10.08 15.98 -3.95
C TYR A 270 -9.02 17.02 -3.61
N GLU A 271 -9.39 18.12 -2.96
CA GLU A 271 -8.43 19.12 -2.48
C GLU A 271 -7.43 18.53 -1.48
N ASN A 272 -7.91 17.70 -0.55
CA ASN A 272 -7.04 17.00 0.39
C ASN A 272 -6.09 16.04 -0.34
N PHE A 273 -6.59 15.29 -1.33
CA PHE A 273 -5.76 14.44 -2.19
C PHE A 273 -4.68 15.23 -2.92
N GLN A 274 -5.01 16.40 -3.50
CA GLN A 274 -4.02 17.26 -4.16
C GLN A 274 -2.93 17.72 -3.19
N LYS A 275 -3.30 18.08 -1.96
CA LYS A 275 -2.35 18.49 -0.91
C LYS A 275 -1.45 17.35 -0.43
N SER A 276 -1.93 16.11 -0.44
CA SER A 276 -1.14 14.93 -0.07
C SER A 276 -0.17 14.48 -1.16
N PHE A 277 -0.42 14.84 -2.42
CA PHE A 277 0.39 14.42 -3.56
C PHE A 277 0.85 15.58 -4.46
N PRO A 278 1.40 16.68 -3.90
CA PRO A 278 1.68 17.90 -4.66
C PRO A 278 2.69 17.67 -5.80
N ASP A 279 3.62 16.73 -5.62
CA ASP A 279 4.69 16.44 -6.58
C ASP A 279 4.35 15.32 -7.56
N ASN A 280 3.23 14.61 -7.40
CA ASN A 280 2.86 13.48 -8.25
C ASN A 280 1.89 13.89 -9.36
N LYS A 281 2.40 14.66 -10.34
CA LYS A 281 1.59 15.16 -11.48
C LYS A 281 0.85 14.05 -12.22
N ALA A 282 1.49 12.91 -12.46
CA ALA A 282 0.85 11.79 -13.16
C ALA A 282 -0.38 11.27 -12.42
N LEU A 283 -0.31 11.20 -11.09
CA LEU A 283 -1.44 10.81 -10.24
C LEU A 283 -2.53 11.89 -10.25
N LEU A 284 -2.14 13.17 -10.08
CA LEU A 284 -3.07 14.31 -10.09
C LEU A 284 -3.82 14.45 -11.42
N ASP A 285 -3.15 14.27 -12.56
CA ASP A 285 -3.74 14.38 -13.90
C ASP A 285 -4.73 13.25 -14.20
N SER A 286 -4.57 12.10 -13.53
CA SER A 286 -5.42 10.91 -13.72
C SER A 286 -6.67 10.92 -12.85
N ALA A 287 -6.62 11.61 -11.72
CA ALA A 287 -7.67 11.61 -10.71
C ALA A 287 -8.76 12.64 -11.05
N LYS A 288 -10.00 12.32 -10.70
CA LYS A 288 -11.13 13.24 -10.80
C LYS A 288 -11.78 13.41 -9.45
N VAL A 289 -12.47 14.53 -9.28
CA VAL A 289 -13.33 14.78 -8.10
C VAL A 289 -14.31 13.63 -7.90
N THR A 290 -14.91 13.11 -8.97
CA THR A 290 -15.89 12.01 -8.90
C THR A 290 -15.31 10.70 -8.38
N ASP A 291 -13.99 10.54 -8.42
CA ASP A 291 -13.28 9.34 -7.96
C ASP A 291 -13.03 9.39 -6.44
N MET A 292 -13.23 10.57 -5.82
CA MET A 292 -13.02 10.74 -4.38
C MET A 292 -14.24 10.23 -3.59
N PRO A 293 -14.03 9.46 -2.53
CA PRO A 293 -15.12 9.03 -1.66
C PRO A 293 -15.55 10.18 -0.75
N GLU A 294 -16.86 10.33 -0.57
CA GLU A 294 -17.39 11.13 0.52
C GLU A 294 -17.14 10.40 1.84
N SER A 295 -16.94 11.13 2.93
CA SER A 295 -16.65 10.51 4.23
C SER A 295 -17.05 11.38 5.41
N PHE A 296 -17.20 10.74 6.57
CA PHE A 296 -17.19 11.42 7.86
C PHE A 296 -15.82 11.22 8.52
N ILE A 297 -15.20 12.32 8.95
CA ILE A 297 -13.99 12.31 9.77
C ILE A 297 -14.42 12.57 11.21
N LEU A 298 -14.23 11.58 12.08
CA LEU A 298 -14.60 11.64 13.48
C LEU A 298 -13.34 11.82 14.33
N THR A 299 -13.30 12.87 15.15
CA THR A 299 -12.32 13.01 16.21
C THR A 299 -12.87 12.32 17.45
N MET A 300 -12.16 11.30 17.92
CA MET A 300 -12.57 10.53 19.08
C MET A 300 -11.98 11.13 20.36
N LYS A 301 -12.74 11.06 21.45
CA LYS A 301 -12.24 11.46 22.77
C LYS A 301 -10.97 10.67 23.14
N PRO A 302 -10.07 11.23 23.96
CA PRO A 302 -8.88 10.52 24.42
C PRO A 302 -9.23 9.24 25.20
N GLU A 303 -8.40 8.21 25.05
CA GLU A 303 -8.44 6.97 25.85
C GLU A 303 -9.75 6.15 25.82
N VAL A 304 -10.65 6.44 24.88
CA VAL A 304 -11.87 5.64 24.68
C VAL A 304 -11.58 4.37 23.87
N ASP A 305 -12.24 3.26 24.23
CA ASP A 305 -12.33 2.06 23.39
C ASP A 305 -13.24 2.35 22.19
N ARG A 306 -12.63 2.40 21.00
CA ARG A 306 -13.31 2.79 19.76
C ARG A 306 -13.99 1.64 19.05
N SER A 307 -13.76 0.41 19.50
CA SER A 307 -14.19 -0.81 18.81
C SER A 307 -15.70 -0.85 18.59
N LYS A 308 -16.46 -0.40 19.60
CA LYS A 308 -17.93 -0.31 19.55
C LYS A 308 -18.39 0.73 18.54
N THR A 309 -17.77 1.90 18.53
CA THR A 309 -18.06 2.98 17.58
C THR A 309 -17.77 2.53 16.14
N ILE A 310 -16.58 2.00 15.88
CA ILE A 310 -16.19 1.47 14.57
C ILE A 310 -17.15 0.37 14.13
N SER A 311 -17.47 -0.58 15.01
CA SER A 311 -18.39 -1.69 14.70
C SER A 311 -19.81 -1.21 14.40
N ARG A 312 -20.30 -0.17 15.09
CA ARG A 312 -21.62 0.42 14.83
C ARG A 312 -21.68 1.11 13.47
N LEU A 313 -20.63 1.87 13.13
CA LEU A 313 -20.50 2.54 11.83
C LEU A 313 -20.41 1.54 10.67
N LYS A 314 -19.60 0.48 10.81
CA LYS A 314 -19.45 -0.57 9.78
C LYS A 314 -20.76 -1.28 9.42
N ARG A 315 -21.76 -1.26 10.32
CA ARG A 315 -23.07 -1.89 10.10
C ARG A 315 -24.10 -0.95 9.48
N GLN A 316 -23.79 0.33 9.29
CA GLN A 316 -24.74 1.26 8.71
C GLN A 316 -24.86 1.07 7.20
N PRO A 317 -26.09 1.06 6.65
CA PRO A 317 -26.31 1.20 5.22
C PRO A 317 -25.61 2.44 4.67
N GLY A 318 -25.06 2.34 3.46
CA GLY A 318 -24.32 3.43 2.83
C GLY A 318 -22.86 3.60 3.29
N ILE A 319 -22.37 2.81 4.25
CA ILE A 319 -20.95 2.81 4.65
C ILE A 319 -20.18 1.76 3.85
N ALA A 320 -19.16 2.20 3.12
CA ALA A 320 -18.26 1.34 2.34
C ALA A 320 -17.15 0.74 3.21
N ALA A 321 -16.56 1.58 4.05
CA ALA A 321 -15.45 1.22 4.91
C ALA A 321 -15.39 2.15 6.12
N VAL A 322 -14.82 1.65 7.22
CA VAL A 322 -14.44 2.46 8.37
C VAL A 322 -12.98 2.18 8.62
N VAL A 323 -12.20 3.25 8.74
CA VAL A 323 -10.75 3.23 8.94
C VAL A 323 -10.45 3.78 10.33
N ASN A 324 -9.75 2.97 11.12
CA ASN A 324 -9.21 3.37 12.40
C ASN A 324 -7.83 4.01 12.23
N GLY A 325 -7.73 5.33 12.35
CA GLY A 325 -6.48 6.07 12.13
C GLY A 325 -5.35 5.67 13.09
N ALA A 326 -5.69 5.27 14.33
CA ALA A 326 -4.69 4.72 15.27
C ALA A 326 -4.10 3.39 14.77
N CYS A 327 -4.96 2.50 14.26
CA CYS A 327 -4.56 1.23 13.67
C CYS A 327 -3.65 1.45 12.44
N THR A 328 -4.04 2.38 11.56
CA THR A 328 -3.23 2.75 10.38
C THR A 328 -1.87 3.29 10.79
N ALA A 329 -1.83 4.19 11.78
CA ALA A 329 -0.59 4.75 12.29
C ALA A 329 0.33 3.67 12.87
N ASP A 330 -0.22 2.76 13.68
CA ASP A 330 0.56 1.68 14.27
C ASP A 330 1.10 0.71 13.21
N LYS A 331 0.29 0.36 12.19
CA LYS A 331 0.75 -0.43 11.03
C LYS A 331 1.87 0.28 10.27
N GLY A 332 1.71 1.59 10.02
CA GLY A 332 2.71 2.40 9.35
C GLY A 332 4.03 2.40 10.11
N LEU A 333 3.99 2.57 11.44
CA LEU A 333 5.16 2.53 12.30
C LEU A 333 5.82 1.15 12.35
N LEU A 334 5.04 0.06 12.44
CA LEU A 334 5.53 -1.32 12.38
C LEU A 334 6.31 -1.58 11.09
N MET A 335 5.74 -1.18 9.96
CA MET A 335 6.35 -1.34 8.65
C MET A 335 7.62 -0.48 8.54
N ALA A 336 7.50 0.82 8.80
CA ALA A 336 8.55 1.81 8.59
C ALA A 336 9.76 1.59 9.52
N ASN A 337 9.51 1.41 10.82
CA ASN A 337 10.56 1.39 11.83
C ASN A 337 11.04 -0.02 12.21
N PHE A 338 10.24 -1.06 11.92
CA PHE A 338 10.52 -2.42 12.37
C PHE A 338 10.46 -3.47 11.25
N GLY A 339 10.13 -3.08 10.01
CA GLY A 339 10.11 -4.01 8.87
C GLY A 339 9.03 -5.08 8.98
N LEU A 340 8.00 -4.84 9.80
CA LEU A 340 6.95 -5.81 10.09
C LEU A 340 5.67 -5.52 9.31
N PHE A 341 5.23 -6.53 8.54
CA PHE A 341 3.98 -6.51 7.79
C PHE A 341 2.98 -7.46 8.46
N LEU A 342 2.20 -6.95 9.40
CA LEU A 342 1.27 -7.75 10.18
C LEU A 342 -0.18 -7.58 9.70
N PRO A 343 -1.01 -8.64 9.76
CA PRO A 343 -2.44 -8.50 9.53
C PRO A 343 -3.04 -7.59 10.62
N GLY A 344 -4.03 -6.76 10.29
CA GLY A 344 -4.54 -5.81 11.28
C GLY A 344 -5.30 -6.45 12.43
N SER A 345 -5.76 -7.70 12.31
CA SER A 345 -6.24 -8.47 13.47
C SER A 345 -5.19 -8.63 14.58
N LYS A 346 -3.89 -8.51 14.27
CA LYS A 346 -2.80 -8.52 15.25
C LYS A 346 -2.40 -7.12 15.74
N VAL A 347 -2.68 -6.08 14.96
CA VAL A 347 -2.23 -4.70 15.24
C VAL A 347 -3.32 -3.87 15.91
N CYS A 348 -4.58 -4.16 15.58
CA CYS A 348 -5.71 -3.28 15.77
C CYS A 348 -6.73 -3.98 16.68
N PRO A 349 -6.52 -3.96 18.02
CA PRO A 349 -7.41 -4.63 18.97
C PRO A 349 -8.84 -4.09 18.90
N ASP A 350 -8.99 -2.82 18.50
CA ASP A 350 -10.28 -2.15 18.37
C ASP A 350 -10.89 -2.27 16.96
N GLY A 351 -10.30 -3.09 16.10
CA GLY A 351 -10.66 -3.25 14.70
C GLY A 351 -9.90 -2.34 13.75
N GLU A 352 -9.80 -2.80 12.49
CA GLU A 352 -9.24 -2.06 11.35
C GLU A 352 -10.16 -0.91 10.90
#